data_AF-A0A7Y0Q8F5-F1
#
_entry.id   AF-A0A7Y0Q8F5-F1
#
_cell.length_a   1.000
_cell.length_b   1.000
_cell.length_c   1.000
_cell.angle_alpha   90.00
_cell.angle_beta   90.00
_cell.angle_gamma   90.00
#
_symmetry.space_group_name_H-M   'P 1'
#
loop_
_entity.id
_entity.type
_entity.pdbx_description
1 polymer ?
#
loop_
_entity_poly.entity_id
_entity_poly.type
_entity_poly.pdbx_seq_one_letter_code
_entity_poly.pdbx_strand_id
1 'polypeptide(L)'
;MKYISPLLPFIAGWLLLLLTASFAEISLINGLLQLLLFALVVCLPTWKTGRMSYVDIGWPWGLTVIGIITWLFSDGEPMRVAIVSIAYIFAGSRMGLGAIKLLTSGHLNSELPRYEFQKRRWQKQGKNNIPLAMQIEAILQGVANAAFLAFPAFIIASNPSAEVSPLEVLGIIIWLSAFVMESVADMQKLKFLSTNKQTGKRNSVCNIGLWKYSRHPNYFAEWMVWNGLVIAAIPSWFALLEVESMLTFVLLGLGLLFVSRIMYTTLVTYTGAVPSEFYSVQKRPEYKDYQKTTNMFFPGPVKSPQLIEERE
;
A
#
# COMPACT_ATOMS: atom_id res chain seq x y z
N MET A 1 -22.54 -0.86 -13.96
CA MET A 1 -21.85 0.26 -13.26
C MET A 1 -21.28 -0.12 -11.88
N LYS A 2 -22.04 -0.73 -10.95
CA LYS A 2 -21.61 -1.02 -9.55
C LYS A 2 -20.30 -1.81 -9.37
N TYR A 3 -19.90 -2.61 -10.36
CA TYR A 3 -18.65 -3.39 -10.30
C TYR A 3 -17.44 -2.58 -10.76
N ILE A 4 -17.60 -1.82 -11.85
CA ILE A 4 -16.49 -1.18 -12.57
C ILE A 4 -16.22 0.24 -12.04
N SER A 5 -17.21 0.90 -11.44
CA SER A 5 -17.04 2.28 -10.96
C SER A 5 -15.82 2.50 -10.04
N PRO A 6 -15.39 1.56 -9.17
CA PRO A 6 -14.18 1.73 -8.38
C PRO A 6 -12.88 1.73 -9.20
N LEU A 7 -12.87 1.19 -10.42
CA LEU A 7 -11.69 1.21 -11.30
C LEU A 7 -11.50 2.56 -11.98
N LEU A 8 -12.56 3.35 -12.17
CA LEU A 8 -12.52 4.57 -12.99
C LEU A 8 -11.43 5.56 -12.56
N PRO A 9 -11.21 5.84 -11.25
CA PRO A 9 -10.13 6.73 -10.84
C PRO A 9 -8.75 6.19 -11.22
N PHE A 10 -8.52 4.89 -11.10
CA PHE A 10 -7.24 4.25 -11.42
C PHE A 10 -6.99 4.20 -12.93
N ILE A 11 -8.03 3.92 -13.72
CA ILE A 11 -7.96 4.00 -15.18
C ILE A 11 -7.64 5.44 -15.60
N ALA A 12 -8.32 6.44 -15.03
CA ALA A 12 -8.04 7.85 -15.30
C ALA A 12 -6.61 8.23 -14.91
N GLY A 13 -6.09 7.76 -13.77
CA GLY A 13 -4.70 7.97 -13.37
C GLY A 13 -3.69 7.34 -14.33
N TRP A 14 -3.96 6.13 -14.83
CA TRP A 14 -3.09 5.49 -15.82
C TRP A 14 -3.15 6.22 -17.17
N LEU A 15 -4.36 6.59 -17.63
CA LEU A 15 -4.53 7.39 -18.84
C LEU A 15 -3.81 8.74 -18.76
N LEU A 16 -3.81 9.38 -17.59
CA LEU A 16 -3.06 10.62 -17.38
C LEU A 16 -1.56 10.41 -17.66
N LEU A 17 -0.96 9.35 -17.12
CA LEU A 17 0.46 9.04 -17.39
C LEU A 17 0.71 8.72 -18.87
N LEU A 18 -0.18 7.95 -19.51
CA LEU A 18 -0.09 7.60 -20.93
C LEU A 18 -0.19 8.83 -21.85
N LEU A 19 -0.91 9.86 -21.42
CA LEU A 19 -1.10 11.11 -22.17
C LEU A 19 -0.10 12.21 -21.77
N THR A 20 0.78 11.95 -20.80
CA THR A 20 1.85 12.87 -20.39
C THR A 20 3.10 12.57 -21.22
N ALA A 21 3.63 13.58 -21.93
CA ALA A 21 4.75 13.37 -22.86
C ALA A 21 5.97 12.76 -22.15
N SER A 22 6.24 13.23 -20.92
CA SER A 22 7.34 12.76 -20.07
C SER A 22 7.19 11.31 -19.60
N PHE A 23 5.99 10.72 -19.63
CA PHE A 23 5.71 9.41 -19.00
C PHE A 23 5.08 8.37 -19.93
N ALA A 24 4.68 8.74 -21.16
CA ALA A 24 3.86 7.89 -22.02
C ALA A 24 4.48 6.50 -22.27
N GLU A 25 5.76 6.45 -22.63
CA GLU A 25 6.46 5.19 -22.93
C GLU A 25 6.63 4.32 -21.68
N ILE A 26 7.24 4.85 -20.62
CA ILE A 26 7.44 4.11 -19.37
C ILE A 26 6.11 3.67 -18.74
N SER A 27 5.05 4.47 -18.87
CA SER A 27 3.71 4.14 -18.39
C SER A 27 3.05 3.02 -19.18
N LEU A 28 3.25 2.98 -20.51
CA LEU A 28 2.77 1.88 -21.35
C LEU A 28 3.48 0.58 -20.97
N ILE A 29 4.81 0.61 -20.86
CA ILE A 29 5.62 -0.55 -20.46
C ILE A 29 5.18 -1.04 -19.07
N ASN A 30 5.08 -0.14 -18.09
CA ASN A 30 4.60 -0.48 -16.75
C ASN A 30 3.25 -1.16 -16.82
N GLY A 31 2.27 -0.52 -17.45
CA GLY A 31 0.90 -1.00 -17.45
C GLY A 31 0.76 -2.37 -18.11
N LEU A 32 1.47 -2.62 -19.22
CA LEU A 32 1.49 -3.95 -19.84
C LEU A 32 2.10 -5.01 -18.91
N LEU A 33 3.21 -4.69 -18.23
CA LEU A 33 3.84 -5.60 -17.27
C LEU A 33 2.96 -5.85 -16.04
N GLN A 34 2.27 -4.82 -15.52
CA GLN A 34 1.33 -4.97 -14.41
C GLN A 34 0.12 -5.82 -14.81
N LEU A 35 -0.44 -5.60 -16.01
CA LEU A 35 -1.53 -6.43 -16.53
C LEU A 35 -1.09 -7.89 -16.68
N LEU A 36 0.10 -8.14 -17.22
CA LEU A 36 0.65 -9.50 -17.35
C LEU A 36 0.87 -10.15 -15.97
N LEU A 37 1.51 -9.42 -15.04
CA LEU A 37 1.76 -9.89 -13.68
C LEU A 37 0.44 -10.25 -12.98
N PHE A 38 -0.53 -9.34 -12.99
CA PHE A 38 -1.82 -9.56 -12.32
C PHE A 38 -2.66 -10.62 -13.03
N ALA A 39 -2.60 -10.75 -14.35
CA ALA A 39 -3.28 -11.82 -15.07
C ALA A 39 -2.77 -13.19 -14.62
N LEU A 40 -1.44 -13.38 -14.59
CA LEU A 40 -0.81 -14.67 -14.32
C LEU A 40 -0.73 -15.02 -12.83
N VAL A 41 -0.39 -14.06 -11.98
CA VAL A 41 -0.11 -14.29 -10.55
C VAL A 41 -1.35 -14.11 -9.68
N VAL A 42 -2.34 -13.33 -10.13
CA VAL A 42 -3.53 -13.01 -9.32
C VAL A 42 -4.80 -13.55 -9.95
N CYS A 43 -5.20 -13.05 -11.12
CA CYS A 43 -6.48 -13.33 -11.75
C CYS A 43 -6.66 -14.83 -12.04
N LEU A 44 -5.67 -15.46 -12.67
CA LEU A 44 -5.71 -16.89 -13.01
C LEU A 44 -5.76 -17.79 -11.75
N PRO A 45 -4.89 -17.63 -10.73
CA PRO A 45 -5.02 -18.36 -9.47
C PRO A 45 -6.34 -18.09 -8.75
N THR A 46 -6.81 -16.84 -8.71
CA THR A 46 -8.09 -16.49 -8.10
C THR A 46 -9.27 -17.18 -8.78
N TRP A 47 -9.29 -17.23 -10.11
CA TRP A 47 -10.31 -17.95 -10.86
C TRP A 47 -10.28 -19.46 -10.58
N LYS A 48 -9.09 -20.07 -10.54
CA LYS A 48 -8.92 -21.51 -10.28
C LYS A 48 -9.27 -21.92 -8.84
N THR A 49 -8.93 -21.10 -7.86
CA THR A 49 -8.98 -21.47 -6.44
C THR A 49 -10.14 -20.85 -5.67
N GLY A 50 -10.78 -19.81 -6.22
CA GLY A 50 -11.76 -19.01 -5.50
C GLY A 50 -11.16 -18.18 -4.36
N ARG A 51 -9.84 -17.90 -4.40
CA ARG A 51 -9.13 -17.14 -3.35
C ARG A 51 -8.51 -15.86 -3.91
N MET A 52 -8.75 -14.75 -3.23
CA MET A 52 -8.15 -13.44 -3.53
C MET A 52 -6.78 -13.23 -2.88
N SER A 53 -6.39 -14.10 -1.94
CA SER A 53 -5.09 -14.08 -1.25
C SER A 53 -3.86 -13.88 -2.16
N TYR A 54 -3.93 -14.23 -3.44
CA TYR A 54 -2.85 -14.03 -4.41
C TYR A 54 -2.57 -12.55 -4.73
N VAL A 55 -3.51 -11.64 -4.47
CA VAL A 55 -3.29 -10.18 -4.57
C VAL A 55 -2.11 -9.74 -3.70
N ASP A 56 -1.95 -10.34 -2.51
CA ASP A 56 -0.82 -10.06 -1.61
C ASP A 56 0.54 -10.49 -2.18
N ILE A 57 0.56 -11.28 -3.26
CA ILE A 57 1.78 -11.60 -4.02
C ILE A 57 1.93 -10.61 -5.17
N GLY A 58 0.89 -10.40 -5.98
CA GLY A 58 0.96 -9.55 -7.18
C GLY A 58 1.27 -8.09 -6.85
N TRP A 59 0.64 -7.54 -5.81
CA TRP A 59 0.80 -6.13 -5.43
C TRP A 59 2.26 -5.74 -5.12
N PRO A 60 2.97 -6.40 -4.17
CA PRO A 60 4.34 -6.02 -3.83
C PRO A 60 5.34 -6.33 -4.94
N TRP A 61 5.16 -7.42 -5.70
CA TRP A 61 6.01 -7.68 -6.87
C TRP A 61 5.77 -6.66 -7.98
N GLY A 62 4.58 -6.08 -8.08
CA GLY A 62 4.31 -4.97 -8.97
C GLY A 62 5.07 -3.69 -8.59
N LEU A 63 5.31 -3.43 -7.29
CA LEU A 63 6.21 -2.34 -6.85
C LEU A 63 7.66 -2.60 -7.26
N THR A 64 8.12 -3.85 -7.16
CA THR A 64 9.44 -4.24 -7.67
C THR A 64 9.54 -4.00 -9.17
N VAL A 65 8.50 -4.34 -9.94
CA VAL A 65 8.44 -4.05 -11.37
C VAL A 65 8.55 -2.54 -11.62
N ILE A 66 7.79 -1.70 -10.89
CA ILE A 66 7.87 -0.23 -11.00
C ILE A 66 9.31 0.26 -10.76
N GLY A 67 9.98 -0.24 -9.73
CA GLY A 67 11.36 0.16 -9.45
C GLY A 67 12.35 -0.29 -10.53
N ILE A 68 12.19 -1.50 -11.08
CA ILE A 68 13.05 -2.01 -12.18
C ILE A 68 12.85 -1.18 -13.45
N ILE A 69 11.61 -0.91 -13.86
CA ILE A 69 11.37 -0.10 -15.06
C ILE A 69 11.85 1.34 -14.88
N THR A 70 11.71 1.89 -13.67
CA THR A 70 12.17 3.25 -13.37
C THR A 70 13.68 3.32 -13.54
N TRP A 71 14.42 2.31 -13.07
CA TRP A 71 15.86 2.22 -13.26
C TRP A 71 16.26 2.12 -14.74
N LEU A 72 15.52 1.34 -15.54
CA LEU A 72 15.91 1.00 -16.91
C LEU A 72 15.50 2.04 -17.96
N PHE A 73 14.42 2.77 -17.72
CA PHE A 73 13.75 3.59 -18.75
C PHE A 73 13.57 5.06 -18.38
N SER A 74 14.06 5.52 -17.23
CA SER A 74 13.98 6.94 -16.86
C SER A 74 15.25 7.68 -17.26
N ASP A 75 15.08 8.86 -17.86
CA ASP A 75 16.18 9.71 -18.36
C ASP A 75 16.59 10.83 -17.39
N GLY A 76 16.08 10.83 -16.15
CA GLY A 76 16.44 11.83 -15.15
C GLY A 76 17.85 11.66 -14.61
N GLU A 77 18.18 12.46 -13.58
CA GLU A 77 19.50 12.44 -12.98
C GLU A 77 19.81 11.05 -12.38
N PRO A 78 20.97 10.43 -12.71
CA PRO A 78 21.25 9.03 -12.37
C PRO A 78 21.14 8.68 -10.88
N MET A 79 21.61 9.54 -9.97
CA MET A 79 21.51 9.28 -8.52
C MET A 79 20.05 9.31 -8.06
N ARG A 80 19.26 10.26 -8.55
CA ARG A 80 17.83 10.38 -8.28
C ARG A 80 17.06 9.15 -8.77
N VAL A 81 17.31 8.74 -10.01
CA VAL A 81 16.75 7.50 -10.60
C VAL A 81 17.12 6.30 -9.75
N ALA A 82 18.39 6.18 -9.35
CA ALA A 82 18.87 5.07 -8.55
C ALA A 82 18.20 4.99 -7.18
N ILE A 83 18.13 6.11 -6.44
CA ILE A 83 17.56 6.17 -5.09
C ILE A 83 16.10 5.73 -5.10
N VAL A 84 15.27 6.30 -5.98
CA VAL A 84 13.83 5.98 -6.01
C VAL A 84 13.58 4.55 -6.49
N SER A 85 14.36 4.09 -7.47
CA SER A 85 14.27 2.72 -7.98
C SER A 85 14.63 1.69 -6.91
N ILE A 86 15.73 1.91 -6.17
CA ILE A 86 16.15 1.05 -5.06
C ILE A 86 15.09 1.04 -3.96
N ALA A 87 14.51 2.19 -3.63
CA ALA A 87 13.44 2.28 -2.64
C ALA A 87 12.24 1.39 -3.01
N TYR A 88 11.77 1.48 -4.27
CA TYR A 88 10.67 0.65 -4.78
C TYR A 88 11.03 -0.85 -4.85
N ILE A 89 12.19 -1.19 -5.41
CA ILE A 89 12.67 -2.58 -5.50
C ILE A 89 12.77 -3.19 -4.12
N PHE A 90 13.34 -2.46 -3.16
CA PHE A 90 13.55 -2.97 -1.81
C PHE A 90 12.24 -3.15 -1.04
N ALA A 91 11.36 -2.14 -1.05
CA ALA A 91 10.05 -2.24 -0.40
C ALA A 91 9.20 -3.37 -1.02
N GLY A 92 9.09 -3.38 -2.34
CA GLY A 92 8.34 -4.40 -3.09
C GLY A 92 8.87 -5.81 -2.86
N SER A 93 10.19 -6.01 -3.02
CA SER A 93 10.79 -7.35 -2.94
C SER A 93 10.74 -7.91 -1.52
N ARG A 94 10.94 -7.07 -0.48
CA ARG A 94 10.78 -7.50 0.92
C ARG A 94 9.38 -8.06 1.18
N MET A 95 8.35 -7.31 0.80
CA MET A 95 6.96 -7.74 0.98
C MET A 95 6.62 -8.94 0.10
N GLY A 96 7.10 -8.95 -1.16
CA GLY A 96 6.90 -10.02 -2.12
C GLY A 96 7.51 -11.35 -1.66
N LEU A 97 8.72 -11.32 -1.09
CA LEU A 97 9.35 -12.49 -0.48
C LEU A 97 8.57 -12.99 0.75
N GLY A 98 8.03 -12.06 1.56
CA GLY A 98 7.10 -12.39 2.64
C GLY A 98 5.84 -13.10 2.14
N ALA A 99 5.26 -12.63 1.04
CA ALA A 99 4.08 -13.24 0.43
C ALA A 99 4.38 -14.62 -0.18
N ILE A 100 5.54 -14.79 -0.83
CA ILE A 100 6.04 -16.09 -1.31
C ILE A 100 6.18 -17.05 -0.13
N LYS A 101 6.73 -16.61 1.01
CA LYS A 101 6.83 -17.43 2.21
C LYS A 101 5.46 -17.85 2.75
N LEU A 102 4.45 -16.97 2.72
CA LEU A 102 3.08 -17.31 3.08
C LEU A 102 2.48 -18.36 2.13
N LEU A 103 2.77 -18.25 0.83
CA LEU A 103 2.33 -19.23 -0.16
C LEU A 103 2.97 -20.60 0.09
N THR A 104 4.30 -20.67 0.17
CA THR A 104 5.04 -21.94 0.29
C THR A 104 4.82 -22.64 1.64
N SER A 105 4.52 -21.88 2.70
CA SER A 105 4.13 -22.44 4.00
C SER A 105 2.66 -22.85 4.09
N GLY A 106 1.90 -22.76 2.99
CA GLY A 106 0.50 -23.19 2.92
C GLY A 106 -0.50 -22.25 3.60
N HIS A 107 -0.08 -21.07 4.07
CA HIS A 107 -1.01 -20.11 4.69
C HIS A 107 -2.06 -19.57 3.69
N LEU A 108 -1.72 -19.54 2.40
CA LEU A 108 -2.65 -19.13 1.33
C LEU A 108 -3.52 -20.30 0.80
N ASN A 109 -3.45 -21.48 1.43
CA ASN A 109 -4.41 -22.57 1.18
C ASN A 109 -5.81 -22.25 1.75
N SER A 110 -5.94 -21.15 2.47
CA SER A 110 -7.20 -20.57 2.91
C SER A 110 -7.25 -19.09 2.53
N GLU A 111 -8.45 -18.53 2.45
CA GLU A 111 -8.61 -17.11 2.17
C GLU A 111 -8.15 -16.26 3.37
N LEU A 112 -7.39 -15.21 3.10
CA LEU A 112 -6.98 -14.28 4.14
C LEU A 112 -8.19 -13.50 4.68
N PRO A 113 -8.24 -13.19 6.01
CA PRO A 113 -9.41 -12.56 6.63
C PRO A 113 -9.87 -11.26 5.96
N ARG A 114 -8.95 -10.45 5.43
CA ARG A 114 -9.28 -9.20 4.72
C ARG A 114 -10.17 -9.44 3.49
N TYR A 115 -9.96 -10.54 2.75
CA TYR A 115 -10.77 -10.86 1.57
C TYR A 115 -12.10 -11.50 1.95
N GLU A 116 -12.17 -12.26 3.04
CA GLU A 116 -13.44 -12.70 3.62
C GLU A 116 -14.30 -11.50 4.08
N PHE A 117 -13.66 -10.48 4.67
CA PHE A 117 -14.35 -9.23 5.00
C PHE A 117 -14.84 -8.50 3.73
N GLN A 118 -14.04 -8.50 2.67
CA GLN A 118 -14.41 -7.86 1.40
C GLN A 118 -15.62 -8.55 0.74
N LYS A 119 -15.71 -9.89 0.79
CA LYS A 119 -16.90 -10.62 0.34
C LYS A 119 -18.18 -10.14 1.04
N ARG A 120 -18.11 -9.88 2.36
CA ARG A 120 -19.23 -9.31 3.13
C ARG A 120 -19.59 -7.89 2.69
N ARG A 121 -18.60 -7.07 2.34
CA ARG A 121 -18.86 -5.72 1.80
C ARG A 121 -19.58 -5.77 0.46
N TRP A 122 -19.15 -6.65 -0.43
CA TRP A 122 -19.81 -6.84 -1.72
C TRP A 122 -21.26 -7.28 -1.58
N GLN A 123 -21.55 -8.20 -0.66
CA GLN A 123 -22.92 -8.59 -0.33
C GLN A 123 -23.77 -7.40 0.12
N LYS A 124 -23.25 -6.58 1.05
CA LYS A 124 -23.95 -5.34 1.49
C LYS A 124 -24.15 -4.32 0.37
N GLN A 125 -23.28 -4.31 -0.63
CA GLN A 125 -23.40 -3.43 -1.81
C GLN A 125 -24.33 -4.00 -2.90
N GLY A 126 -24.91 -5.20 -2.70
CA GLY A 126 -25.74 -5.88 -3.69
C GLY A 126 -24.95 -6.40 -4.89
N LYS A 127 -23.67 -6.73 -4.71
CA LYS A 127 -22.86 -7.41 -5.73
C LYS A 127 -23.10 -8.92 -5.65
N ASN A 128 -24.04 -9.41 -6.45
CA ASN A 128 -24.49 -10.81 -6.41
C ASN A 128 -23.53 -11.79 -7.12
N ASN A 129 -22.80 -11.33 -8.15
CA ASN A 129 -21.76 -12.13 -8.82
C ASN A 129 -20.41 -11.95 -8.12
N ILE A 130 -20.10 -12.84 -7.17
CA ILE A 130 -18.84 -12.81 -6.40
C ILE A 130 -17.62 -13.15 -7.25
N PRO A 131 -17.60 -14.18 -8.12
CA PRO A 131 -16.46 -14.44 -9.00
C PRO A 131 -16.07 -13.23 -9.87
N LEU A 132 -17.07 -12.52 -10.41
CA LEU A 132 -16.82 -11.28 -11.15
C LEU A 132 -16.26 -10.19 -10.24
N ALA A 133 -16.81 -10.01 -9.03
CA ALA A 133 -16.30 -9.02 -8.08
C ALA A 133 -14.81 -9.26 -7.75
N MET A 134 -14.42 -10.52 -7.60
CA MET A 134 -13.03 -10.91 -7.33
C MET A 134 -12.09 -10.56 -8.49
N GLN A 135 -12.46 -10.87 -9.73
CA GLN A 135 -11.64 -10.54 -10.90
C GLN A 135 -11.50 -9.02 -11.09
N ILE A 136 -12.59 -8.28 -10.93
CA ILE A 136 -12.60 -6.82 -11.01
C ILE A 136 -11.71 -6.20 -9.92
N GLU A 137 -11.74 -6.75 -8.70
CA GLU A 137 -10.88 -6.30 -7.60
C GLU A 137 -9.40 -6.62 -7.85
N ALA A 138 -9.09 -7.80 -8.40
CA ALA A 138 -7.74 -8.17 -8.77
C ALA A 138 -7.18 -7.21 -9.85
N ILE A 139 -7.96 -6.92 -10.89
CA ILE A 139 -7.59 -5.96 -11.94
C ILE A 139 -7.41 -4.56 -11.35
N LEU A 140 -8.28 -4.13 -10.45
CA LEU A 140 -8.17 -2.82 -9.79
C LEU A 140 -6.80 -2.64 -9.13
N GLN A 141 -6.29 -3.66 -8.44
CA GLN A 141 -4.99 -3.61 -7.78
C GLN A 141 -3.82 -3.53 -8.79
N GLY A 142 -3.94 -4.23 -9.93
CA GLY A 142 -2.97 -4.11 -11.01
C GLY A 142 -2.98 -2.74 -11.68
N VAL A 143 -4.16 -2.18 -11.93
CA VAL A 143 -4.30 -0.82 -12.47
C VAL A 143 -3.84 0.22 -11.45
N ALA A 144 -3.98 -0.02 -10.14
CA ALA A 144 -3.40 0.85 -9.12
C ALA A 144 -1.86 0.91 -9.19
N ASN A 145 -1.20 -0.22 -9.46
CA ASN A 145 0.24 -0.27 -9.75
C ASN A 145 0.61 0.39 -11.08
N ALA A 146 -0.23 0.25 -12.11
CA ALA A 146 -0.01 0.91 -13.39
C ALA A 146 -0.17 2.45 -13.31
N ALA A 147 -1.00 2.91 -12.36
CA ALA A 147 -1.36 4.30 -12.15
C ALA A 147 -0.65 4.90 -10.92
N PHE A 148 -1.42 5.33 -9.93
CA PHE A 148 -0.98 6.16 -8.80
C PHE A 148 0.22 5.62 -8.03
N LEU A 149 0.38 4.30 -7.89
CA LEU A 149 1.54 3.76 -7.16
C LEU A 149 2.86 3.94 -7.94
N ALA A 150 2.80 4.16 -9.25
CA ALA A 150 3.96 4.52 -10.07
C ALA A 150 4.24 6.04 -10.12
N PHE A 151 3.29 6.89 -9.73
CA PHE A 151 3.42 8.36 -9.88
C PHE A 151 4.67 8.91 -9.19
N PRO A 152 4.94 8.61 -7.90
CA PRO A 152 6.12 9.16 -7.24
C PRO A 152 7.41 8.70 -7.92
N ALA A 153 7.52 7.43 -8.30
CA ALA A 153 8.69 6.90 -8.98
C ALA A 153 8.98 7.63 -10.30
N PHE A 154 7.97 7.73 -11.17
CA PHE A 154 8.13 8.34 -12.49
C PHE A 154 8.41 9.83 -12.39
N ILE A 155 7.68 10.55 -11.52
CA ILE A 155 7.87 11.98 -11.33
C ILE A 155 9.26 12.26 -10.74
N ILE A 156 9.70 11.53 -9.71
CA ILE A 156 11.04 11.72 -9.14
C ILE A 156 12.10 11.46 -10.21
N ALA A 157 12.00 10.33 -10.91
CA ALA A 157 13.00 9.86 -11.86
C ALA A 157 13.03 10.61 -13.20
N SER A 158 12.09 11.52 -13.47
CA SER A 158 12.10 12.33 -14.71
C SER A 158 12.87 13.64 -14.58
N ASN A 159 13.30 14.03 -13.38
CA ASN A 159 13.98 15.31 -13.20
C ASN A 159 15.48 15.16 -13.53
N PRO A 160 15.99 15.87 -14.57
CA PRO A 160 17.39 15.78 -14.97
C PRO A 160 18.32 16.68 -14.14
N SER A 161 17.77 17.50 -13.24
CA SER A 161 18.57 18.44 -12.44
C SER A 161 19.51 17.71 -11.48
N ALA A 162 20.78 18.11 -11.48
CA ALA A 162 21.78 17.70 -10.50
C ALA A 162 21.58 18.34 -9.12
N GLU A 163 20.72 19.36 -9.01
CA GLU A 163 20.42 20.00 -7.74
C GLU A 163 19.50 19.13 -6.87
N VAL A 164 19.90 18.93 -5.62
CA VAL A 164 19.11 18.17 -4.64
C VAL A 164 18.34 19.14 -3.77
N SER A 165 17.01 19.06 -3.83
CA SER A 165 16.15 19.90 -3.01
C SER A 165 16.07 19.39 -1.56
N PRO A 166 15.97 20.28 -0.55
CA PRO A 166 15.72 19.88 0.83
C PRO A 166 14.46 19.02 1.01
N LEU A 167 13.44 19.19 0.16
CA LEU A 167 12.23 18.37 0.19
C LEU A 167 12.50 16.92 -0.24
N GLU A 168 13.42 16.68 -1.17
CA GLU A 168 13.84 15.32 -1.54
C GLU A 168 14.51 14.62 -0.37
N VAL A 169 15.46 15.31 0.27
CA VAL A 169 16.17 14.80 1.44
C VAL A 169 15.18 14.49 2.56
N LEU A 170 14.26 15.41 2.85
CA LEU A 170 13.22 15.21 3.86
C LEU A 170 12.33 14.00 3.53
N GLY A 171 11.88 13.88 2.28
CA GLY A 171 11.04 12.78 1.82
C GLY A 171 11.73 11.42 1.96
N ILE A 172 13.00 11.32 1.60
CA ILE A 172 13.80 10.10 1.76
C ILE A 172 14.06 9.77 3.23
N ILE A 173 14.33 10.77 4.09
CA ILE A 173 14.46 10.56 5.54
C ILE A 173 13.15 10.02 6.14
N ILE A 174 12.00 10.59 5.75
CA ILE A 174 10.68 10.12 6.18
C ILE A 174 10.47 8.68 5.71
N TRP A 175 10.76 8.38 4.44
CA TRP A 175 10.64 7.04 3.87
C TRP A 175 11.48 6.01 4.65
N LEU A 176 12.76 6.30 4.90
CA LEU A 176 13.67 5.42 5.65
C LEU A 176 13.19 5.20 7.09
N SER A 177 12.81 6.29 7.77
CA SER A 177 12.34 6.22 9.16
C SER A 177 11.04 5.41 9.28
N ALA A 178 10.12 5.61 8.34
CA ALA A 178 8.87 4.88 8.25
C ALA A 178 9.11 3.40 7.96
N PHE A 179 9.98 3.07 7.02
CA PHE A 179 10.34 1.69 6.72
C PHE A 179 10.95 0.96 7.94
N VAL A 180 11.83 1.63 8.69
CA VAL A 180 12.39 1.09 9.94
C VAL A 180 11.28 0.88 10.97
N MET A 181 10.40 1.86 11.15
CA MET A 181 9.26 1.77 12.08
C MET A 181 8.34 0.59 11.73
N GLU A 182 8.02 0.40 10.46
CA GLU A 182 7.22 -0.73 9.96
C GLU A 182 7.89 -2.07 10.31
N SER A 183 9.17 -2.20 9.95
CA SER A 183 9.96 -3.40 10.20
C SER A 183 10.02 -3.74 11.70
N VAL A 184 10.23 -2.73 12.55
CA VAL A 184 10.23 -2.90 14.01
C VAL A 184 8.86 -3.32 14.54
N ALA A 185 7.78 -2.69 14.06
CA ALA A 185 6.42 -3.04 14.46
C ALA A 185 6.09 -4.50 14.11
N ASP A 186 6.43 -4.95 12.91
CA ASP A 186 6.20 -6.33 12.47
C ASP A 186 7.06 -7.33 13.24
N MET A 187 8.34 -7.03 13.48
CA MET A 187 9.21 -7.87 14.32
C MET A 187 8.67 -8.01 15.75
N GLN A 188 8.20 -6.92 16.36
CA GLN A 188 7.57 -6.94 17.68
C GLN A 188 6.34 -7.85 17.68
N LYS A 189 5.49 -7.77 16.64
CA LYS A 189 4.28 -8.59 16.50
C LYS A 189 4.62 -10.07 16.33
N LEU A 190 5.57 -10.39 15.47
CA LEU A 190 5.99 -11.77 15.20
C LEU A 190 6.61 -12.41 16.45
N LYS A 191 7.49 -11.69 17.15
CA LYS A 191 8.08 -12.14 18.42
C LYS A 191 7.01 -12.40 19.47
N PHE A 192 6.06 -11.47 19.63
CA PHE A 192 4.93 -11.63 20.55
C PHE A 192 4.11 -12.89 20.24
N LEU A 193 3.74 -13.10 18.96
CA LEU A 193 2.97 -14.28 18.54
C LEU A 193 3.74 -15.58 18.75
N SER A 194 5.05 -15.59 18.49
CA SER A 194 5.91 -16.76 18.70
C SER A 194 6.00 -17.14 20.18
N THR A 195 6.27 -16.16 21.07
CA THR A 195 6.34 -16.39 22.52
C THR A 195 5.01 -16.87 23.10
N ASN A 196 3.89 -16.30 22.64
CA ASN A 196 2.56 -16.73 23.07
C ASN A 196 2.22 -18.15 22.62
N LYS A 197 2.64 -18.54 21.41
CA LYS A 197 2.49 -19.93 20.93
C LYS A 197 3.26 -20.91 21.82
N GLN A 198 4.49 -20.57 22.22
CA GLN A 198 5.33 -21.41 23.08
C GLN A 198 4.79 -21.52 24.52
N THR A 199 4.21 -20.45 25.06
CA THR A 199 3.70 -20.38 26.44
C THR A 199 2.23 -20.80 26.58
N GLY A 200 1.59 -21.26 25.50
CA GLY A 200 0.18 -21.67 25.51
C GLY A 200 -0.84 -20.52 25.59
N LYS A 201 -0.39 -19.26 25.64
CA LYS A 201 -1.24 -18.06 25.68
C LYS A 201 -1.81 -17.76 24.30
N ARG A 202 -2.84 -18.50 23.88
CA ARG A 202 -3.53 -18.23 22.60
C ARG A 202 -4.37 -16.96 22.71
N ASN A 203 -4.54 -16.27 21.58
CA ASN A 203 -5.45 -15.13 21.42
C ASN A 203 -5.18 -13.89 22.30
N SER A 204 -3.98 -13.72 22.85
CA SER A 204 -3.63 -12.47 23.56
C SER A 204 -3.46 -11.28 22.60
N VAL A 205 -3.65 -10.08 23.14
CA VAL A 205 -3.49 -8.81 22.42
C VAL A 205 -2.03 -8.36 22.45
N CYS A 206 -1.47 -8.05 21.28
CA CYS A 206 -0.11 -7.48 21.22
C CYS A 206 -0.17 -6.01 21.62
N ASN A 207 0.33 -5.71 22.81
CA ASN A 207 0.38 -4.36 23.38
C ASN A 207 1.81 -4.05 23.89
N ILE A 208 2.82 -4.32 23.07
CA ILE A 208 4.24 -4.10 23.38
C ILE A 208 4.88 -3.14 22.38
N GLY A 209 5.91 -2.41 22.82
CA GLY A 209 6.66 -1.50 21.95
C GLY A 209 5.77 -0.48 21.24
N LEU A 210 5.87 -0.39 19.92
CA LEU A 210 5.08 0.53 19.09
C LEU A 210 3.58 0.24 19.16
N TRP A 211 3.20 -1.00 19.43
CA TRP A 211 1.80 -1.40 19.59
C TRP A 211 1.15 -0.79 20.85
N LYS A 212 1.91 -0.17 21.76
CA LYS A 212 1.32 0.59 22.87
C LYS A 212 0.71 1.93 22.43
N TYR A 213 1.27 2.52 21.38
CA TYR A 213 0.93 3.88 20.94
C TYR A 213 -0.03 3.90 19.76
N SER A 214 -0.08 2.81 18.99
CA SER A 214 -1.06 2.60 17.92
C SER A 214 -1.44 1.12 17.87
N ARG A 215 -2.68 0.80 17.52
CA ARG A 215 -3.12 -0.57 17.29
C ARG A 215 -2.67 -1.12 15.94
N HIS A 216 -2.23 -0.23 15.04
CA HIS A 216 -1.70 -0.55 13.72
C HIS A 216 -0.49 0.32 13.37
N PRO A 217 0.61 0.26 14.16
CA PRO A 217 1.78 1.11 13.93
C PRO A 217 2.48 0.80 12.60
N ASN A 218 2.43 -0.45 12.15
CA ASN A 218 2.93 -0.87 10.84
C ASN A 218 2.12 -0.27 9.68
N TYR A 219 0.79 -0.17 9.79
CA TYR A 219 -0.03 0.48 8.76
C TYR A 219 0.19 1.99 8.71
N PHE A 220 0.41 2.64 9.86
CA PHE A 220 0.80 4.05 9.87
C PHE A 220 2.17 4.25 9.21
N ALA A 221 3.13 3.40 9.54
CA ALA A 221 4.46 3.43 8.95
C ALA A 221 4.41 3.23 7.43
N GLU A 222 3.68 2.23 6.93
CA GLU A 222 3.47 2.03 5.49
C GLU A 222 2.85 3.28 4.84
N TRP A 223 1.86 3.93 5.47
CA TRP A 223 1.33 5.19 4.93
C TRP A 223 2.41 6.28 4.86
N MET A 224 3.28 6.39 5.87
CA MET A 224 4.38 7.35 5.89
C MET A 224 5.48 7.05 4.86
N VAL A 225 5.70 5.79 4.48
CA VAL A 225 6.55 5.41 3.34
C VAL A 225 6.07 6.12 2.07
N TRP A 226 4.77 6.04 1.77
CA TRP A 226 4.19 6.72 0.61
C TRP A 226 4.20 8.24 0.72
N ASN A 227 3.95 8.81 1.90
CA ASN A 227 4.04 10.26 2.09
C ASN A 227 5.48 10.77 1.93
N GLY A 228 6.49 9.98 2.35
CA GLY A 228 7.89 10.30 2.09
C GLY A 228 8.19 10.42 0.58
N LEU A 229 7.69 9.48 -0.23
CA LEU A 229 7.83 9.53 -1.69
C LEU A 229 7.05 10.70 -2.31
N VAL A 230 5.83 10.98 -1.82
CA VAL A 230 5.05 12.13 -2.29
C VAL A 230 5.78 13.45 -2.02
N ILE A 231 6.37 13.61 -0.82
CA ILE A 231 7.17 14.80 -0.46
C ILE A 231 8.43 14.89 -1.33
N ALA A 232 9.13 13.77 -1.54
CA ALA A 232 10.32 13.74 -2.39
C ALA A 232 10.00 14.04 -3.86
N ALA A 233 8.79 13.74 -4.33
CA ALA A 233 8.36 14.04 -5.70
C ALA A 233 8.06 15.53 -5.95
N ILE A 234 7.89 16.35 -4.91
CA ILE A 234 7.46 17.75 -5.06
C ILE A 234 8.41 18.55 -5.97
N PRO A 235 9.74 18.55 -5.79
CA PRO A 235 10.65 19.34 -6.62
C PRO A 235 10.64 18.90 -8.08
N SER A 236 10.62 17.60 -8.34
CA SER A 236 10.50 17.06 -9.70
C SER A 236 9.14 17.35 -10.33
N TRP A 237 8.06 17.35 -9.56
CA TRP A 237 6.74 17.76 -10.03
C TRP A 237 6.75 19.24 -10.46
N PHE A 238 7.37 20.14 -9.69
CA PHE A 238 7.53 21.54 -10.07
C PHE A 238 8.35 21.71 -11.36
N ALA A 239 9.39 20.90 -11.57
CA ALA A 239 10.18 20.92 -12.80
C ALA A 239 9.34 20.59 -14.05
N LEU A 240 8.24 19.85 -13.92
CA LEU A 240 7.33 19.55 -15.03
C LEU A 240 6.55 20.78 -15.52
N LEU A 241 6.52 21.90 -14.80
CA LEU A 241 5.89 23.14 -15.28
C LEU A 241 6.52 23.66 -16.58
N GLU A 242 7.81 23.39 -16.79
CA GLU A 242 8.55 23.85 -17.97
C GLU A 242 8.34 22.92 -19.19
N VAL A 243 7.90 21.69 -18.95
CA VAL A 243 7.84 20.63 -19.96
C VAL A 243 6.39 20.28 -20.33
N GLU A 244 5.47 20.31 -19.36
CA GLU A 244 4.11 19.81 -19.50
C GLU A 244 3.08 20.95 -19.46
N SER A 245 1.89 20.67 -20.00
CA SER A 245 0.78 21.64 -19.93
C SER A 245 0.37 21.93 -18.48
N MET A 246 -0.15 23.13 -18.21
CA MET A 246 -0.68 23.50 -16.89
C MET A 246 -1.74 22.51 -16.38
N LEU A 247 -2.59 21.99 -17.27
CA LEU A 247 -3.59 20.99 -16.90
C LEU A 247 -2.92 19.69 -16.44
N THR A 248 -1.95 19.18 -17.20
CA THR A 248 -1.18 17.98 -16.85
C THR A 248 -0.46 18.16 -15.52
N PHE A 249 0.22 19.31 -15.33
CA PHE A 249 0.89 19.66 -14.09
C PHE A 249 -0.06 19.59 -12.88
N VAL A 250 -1.22 20.24 -12.96
CA VAL A 250 -2.22 20.24 -11.87
C VAL A 250 -2.73 18.81 -11.60
N LEU A 251 -3.04 18.04 -12.66
CA LEU A 251 -3.56 16.68 -12.52
C LEU A 251 -2.53 15.72 -11.90
N LEU A 252 -1.24 15.85 -12.24
CA LEU A 252 -0.16 15.06 -11.62
C LEU A 252 -0.01 15.40 -10.13
N GLY A 253 -0.10 16.68 -9.76
CA GLY A 253 -0.08 17.12 -8.37
C GLY A 253 -1.27 16.57 -7.57
N LEU A 254 -2.48 16.63 -8.14
CA LEU A 254 -3.66 15.99 -7.56
C LEU A 254 -3.49 14.46 -7.46
N GLY A 255 -2.83 13.84 -8.44
CA GLY A 255 -2.47 12.43 -8.43
C GLY A 255 -1.54 12.06 -7.28
N LEU A 256 -0.50 12.86 -7.03
CA LEU A 256 0.40 12.69 -5.88
C LEU A 256 -0.34 12.78 -4.54
N LEU A 257 -1.24 13.76 -4.37
CA LEU A 257 -2.10 13.83 -3.18
C LEU A 257 -3.03 12.62 -3.08
N PHE A 258 -3.54 12.15 -4.23
CA PHE A 258 -4.39 10.97 -4.29
C PHE A 258 -3.65 9.70 -3.85
N VAL A 259 -2.33 9.57 -4.12
CA VAL A 259 -1.49 8.47 -3.58
C VAL A 259 -1.62 8.38 -2.07
N SER A 260 -1.40 9.49 -1.35
CA SER A 260 -1.52 9.50 0.12
C SER A 260 -2.94 9.13 0.57
N ARG A 261 -3.96 9.67 -0.11
CA ARG A 261 -5.38 9.40 0.18
C ARG A 261 -5.76 7.93 -0.03
N ILE A 262 -5.35 7.30 -1.14
CA ILE A 262 -5.66 5.90 -1.41
C ILE A 262 -4.92 4.98 -0.45
N MET A 263 -3.66 5.26 -0.13
CA MET A 263 -2.90 4.44 0.80
C MET A 263 -3.51 4.51 2.20
N TYR A 264 -3.87 5.70 2.68
CA TYR A 264 -4.62 5.84 3.93
C TYR A 264 -5.94 5.04 3.90
N THR A 265 -6.72 5.19 2.83
CA THR A 265 -8.00 4.48 2.68
C THR A 265 -7.81 2.97 2.74
N THR A 266 -6.80 2.47 2.04
CA THR A 266 -6.47 1.05 1.95
C THR A 266 -6.06 0.50 3.32
N LEU A 267 -5.11 1.17 3.96
CA LEU A 267 -4.48 0.77 5.22
C LEU A 267 -5.39 0.96 6.45
N VAL A 268 -6.36 1.86 6.39
CA VAL A 268 -7.30 2.07 7.50
C VAL A 268 -8.61 1.35 7.26
N THR A 269 -9.25 1.57 6.11
CA THR A 269 -10.65 1.20 5.92
C THR A 269 -10.85 0.00 5.02
N TYR A 270 -10.06 -0.16 3.96
CA TYR A 270 -10.35 -1.11 2.90
C TYR A 270 -9.85 -2.51 3.20
N THR A 271 -8.53 -2.69 3.34
CA THR A 271 -7.87 -3.99 3.58
C THR A 271 -7.12 -4.04 4.91
N GLY A 272 -6.83 -2.88 5.52
CA GLY A 272 -6.02 -2.79 6.73
C GLY A 272 -6.82 -2.82 8.05
N ALA A 273 -6.78 -1.72 8.81
CA ALA A 273 -7.17 -1.70 10.23
C ALA A 273 -8.60 -2.21 10.47
N VAL A 274 -9.63 -1.61 9.84
CA VAL A 274 -11.04 -1.95 10.07
C VAL A 274 -11.33 -3.45 9.83
N PRO A 275 -10.97 -4.05 8.67
CA PRO A 275 -11.11 -5.51 8.48
C PRO A 275 -10.34 -6.33 9.52
N SER A 276 -9.15 -5.90 9.91
CA SER A 276 -8.29 -6.62 10.88
C SER A 276 -8.87 -6.58 12.31
N GLU A 277 -9.37 -5.42 12.74
CA GLU A 277 -10.01 -5.25 14.05
C GLU A 277 -11.33 -6.01 14.14
N PHE A 278 -12.09 -6.09 13.05
CA PHE A 278 -13.34 -6.86 12.98
C PHE A 278 -13.16 -8.31 13.45
N TYR A 279 -12.11 -8.99 12.98
CA TYR A 279 -11.81 -10.35 13.44
C TYR A 279 -11.02 -10.38 14.75
N SER A 280 -10.25 -9.34 15.08
CA SER A 280 -9.49 -9.30 16.33
C SER A 280 -10.42 -9.25 17.54
N VAL A 281 -11.51 -8.48 17.50
CA VAL A 281 -12.52 -8.42 18.57
C VAL A 281 -13.21 -9.77 18.79
N GLN A 282 -13.42 -10.55 17.74
CA GLN A 282 -14.06 -11.87 17.84
C GLN A 282 -13.11 -12.93 18.41
N LYS A 283 -11.81 -12.81 18.11
CA LYS A 283 -10.81 -13.81 18.49
C LYS A 283 -10.19 -13.54 19.85
N ARG A 284 -10.11 -12.28 20.28
CA ARG A 284 -9.33 -11.84 21.44
C ARG A 284 -10.23 -11.11 22.45
N PRO A 285 -10.52 -11.71 23.63
CA PRO A 285 -11.43 -11.13 24.62
C PRO A 285 -11.05 -9.69 25.05
N GLU A 286 -9.77 -9.45 25.30
CA GLU A 286 -9.25 -8.16 25.80
C GLU A 286 -9.13 -7.08 24.71
N TYR A 287 -9.47 -7.38 23.44
CA TYR A 287 -9.23 -6.43 22.35
C TYR A 287 -10.12 -5.19 22.42
N LYS A 288 -11.33 -5.30 23.00
CA LYS A 288 -12.21 -4.15 23.22
C LYS A 288 -11.58 -3.14 24.18
N ASP A 289 -10.93 -3.61 25.25
CA ASP A 289 -10.27 -2.72 26.22
C ASP A 289 -9.03 -2.06 25.61
N TYR A 290 -8.32 -2.78 24.74
CA TYR A 290 -7.24 -2.22 23.94
C TYR A 290 -7.75 -1.15 22.95
N GLN A 291 -8.94 -1.33 22.35
CA GLN A 291 -9.55 -0.33 21.48
C GLN A 291 -9.90 0.98 22.21
N LYS A 292 -10.27 0.89 23.49
CA LYS A 292 -10.57 2.05 24.35
C LYS A 292 -9.31 2.86 24.68
N THR A 293 -8.21 2.18 24.98
CA THR A 293 -7.01 2.79 25.56
C THR A 293 -5.93 3.18 24.54
N THR A 294 -5.86 2.53 23.38
CA THR A 294 -4.80 2.79 22.38
C THR A 294 -5.38 3.32 21.09
N ASN A 295 -4.75 4.31 20.44
CA ASN A 295 -5.21 4.87 19.17
C ASN A 295 -5.20 3.83 18.03
N MET A 296 -6.15 3.89 17.10
CA MET A 296 -6.23 2.90 16.00
C MET A 296 -5.04 2.98 15.05
N PHE A 297 -4.74 4.18 14.55
CA PHE A 297 -3.84 4.39 13.42
C PHE A 297 -2.71 5.36 13.76
N PHE A 298 -3.03 6.64 14.03
CA PHE A 298 -2.04 7.64 14.42
C PHE A 298 -1.43 7.30 15.79
N PRO A 299 -0.10 7.11 15.89
CA PRO A 299 0.57 6.90 17.17
C PRO A 299 0.30 8.05 18.13
N GLY A 300 -0.03 7.72 19.38
CA GLY A 300 -0.24 8.72 20.42
C GLY A 300 -0.23 8.12 21.81
N PRO A 301 -0.38 8.96 22.86
CA PRO A 301 -0.38 8.50 24.24
C PRO A 301 -1.53 7.52 24.51
N VAL A 302 -1.30 6.60 25.45
CA VAL A 302 -2.34 5.70 25.95
C VAL A 302 -3.38 6.52 26.71
N LYS A 303 -4.65 6.33 26.40
CA LYS A 303 -5.77 7.01 27.04
C LYS A 303 -6.05 6.38 28.40
N SER A 304 -6.13 7.20 29.44
CA SER A 304 -6.52 6.76 30.78
C SER A 304 -7.99 6.32 30.81
N PRO A 305 -8.36 5.24 31.51
CA PRO A 305 -9.75 4.79 31.64
C PRO A 305 -10.71 5.89 32.16
N GLN A 306 -10.24 6.73 33.10
CA GLN A 306 -11.01 7.84 33.67
C GLN A 306 -11.43 8.90 32.64
N LEU A 307 -10.63 9.13 31.59
CA LEU A 307 -10.93 10.12 30.55
C LEU A 307 -11.97 9.62 29.52
N ILE A 308 -12.34 8.35 29.57
CA ILE A 308 -13.29 7.72 28.64
C ILE A 308 -14.71 7.83 29.20
N GLU A 309 -14.88 7.68 30.52
CA GLU A 309 -16.17 7.84 31.21
C GLU A 309 -16.68 9.29 31.18
N GLU A 310 -15.78 10.30 31.08
CA GLU A 310 -16.17 11.72 30.97
C GLU A 310 -16.60 12.15 29.56
N ARG A 311 -16.47 11.27 28.55
CA ARG A 311 -16.74 11.58 27.13
C ARG A 311 -17.88 10.79 26.50
N GLU A 312 -18.45 9.82 27.22
CA GLU A 312 -19.66 9.07 26.85
C GLU A 312 -20.89 9.65 27.56
#